data_AF-A0A954XH78-F1
#
_entry.id   AF-A0A954XH78-F1
#
_cell.length_a   1.000
_cell.length_b   1.000
_cell.length_c   1.000
_cell.angle_alpha   90.00
_cell.angle_beta   90.00
_cell.angle_gamma   90.00
#
_symmetry.space_group_name_H-M   'P 1'
#
loop_
_entity.id
_entity.type
_entity.pdbx_description
1 polymer ?
#
loop_
_entity_poly.entity_id
_entity_poly.type
_entity_poly.pdbx_seq_one_letter_code
_entity_poly.pdbx_strand_id
1 'polypeptide(L)'
;MTQDEIPIGPEVNSVRVSSIVTPLAWMIVAALAFTATSTPAIADDTAGQAVANEPAANKPAAEHVEFFTQHVEPILRQKCFKCHGGEGKIEGGLKLTNHAGLMAGGESGEAVSLDSPDESLLIDAINYQSFEMPPTGKL
;
A
#
# COMPACT_ATOMS: atom_id res chain seq x y z
N MET A 1 -45.59 -11.47 -22.35
CA MET A 1 -44.77 -11.66 -23.56
C MET A 1 -43.56 -10.76 -23.43
N THR A 2 -42.36 -11.16 -23.06
CA THR A 2 -41.78 -12.31 -22.34
C THR A 2 -40.62 -11.67 -21.59
N GLN A 3 -40.55 -11.87 -20.27
CA GLN A 3 -39.35 -11.51 -19.50
C GLN A 3 -38.29 -12.55 -19.88
N ASP A 4 -37.31 -12.14 -20.69
CA ASP A 4 -36.13 -12.95 -20.97
C ASP A 4 -35.19 -12.88 -19.76
N GLU A 5 -35.30 -13.91 -18.94
CA GLU A 5 -34.46 -14.16 -17.78
C GLU A 5 -33.04 -14.50 -18.21
N ILE A 6 -32.08 -13.67 -17.79
CA ILE A 6 -30.64 -13.94 -17.95
C ILE A 6 -30.25 -15.03 -16.93
N PRO A 7 -29.70 -16.18 -17.36
CA PRO A 7 -29.31 -17.24 -16.45
C PRO A 7 -28.06 -16.86 -15.65
N ILE A 8 -28.28 -16.73 -14.34
CA ILE A 8 -27.25 -16.58 -13.30
C ILE A 8 -26.47 -17.90 -13.23
N GLY A 9 -25.17 -17.84 -13.57
CA GLY A 9 -24.27 -18.99 -13.56
C GLY A 9 -24.01 -19.57 -12.16
N PRO A 10 -23.59 -20.83 -12.06
CA PRO A 10 -23.48 -21.55 -10.80
C PRO A 10 -22.24 -21.14 -9.96
N GLU A 11 -22.53 -20.89 -8.69
CA GLU A 11 -21.86 -21.44 -7.50
C GLU A 11 -20.35 -21.20 -7.35
N VAL A 12 -20.00 -20.23 -6.51
CA VAL A 12 -18.64 -20.00 -6.04
C VAL A 12 -18.19 -21.20 -5.20
N ASN A 13 -17.14 -21.87 -5.68
CA ASN A 13 -16.53 -23.03 -5.05
C ASN A 13 -15.91 -22.62 -3.71
N SER A 14 -16.44 -23.18 -2.62
CA SER A 14 -15.99 -22.99 -1.25
C SER A 14 -14.63 -23.67 -1.04
N VAL A 15 -13.54 -22.88 -1.05
CA VAL A 15 -12.24 -23.37 -0.58
C VAL A 15 -12.28 -23.44 0.95
N ARG A 16 -12.71 -24.59 1.48
CA ARG A 16 -12.55 -24.94 2.89
C ARG A 16 -11.11 -25.39 3.13
N VAL A 17 -10.25 -24.50 3.59
CA VAL A 17 -8.99 -24.89 4.22
C VAL A 17 -9.30 -25.26 5.67
N SER A 18 -9.57 -26.55 5.89
CA SER A 18 -9.76 -27.13 7.23
C SER A 18 -8.98 -28.44 7.29
N SER A 19 -7.86 -28.44 8.03
CA SER A 19 -7.23 -29.57 8.75
C SER A 19 -5.85 -29.06 9.21
N ILE A 20 -5.68 -28.60 10.44
CA ILE A 20 -5.43 -29.42 11.64
C ILE A 20 -4.27 -30.39 11.40
N VAL A 21 -3.05 -29.97 11.78
CA VAL A 21 -2.08 -30.85 12.43
C VAL A 21 -1.35 -30.05 13.50
N THR A 22 -1.85 -30.13 14.72
CA THR A 22 -1.12 -29.82 15.94
C THR A 22 -0.05 -30.89 16.17
N PRO A 23 1.22 -30.53 16.43
CA PRO A 23 2.07 -31.36 17.26
C PRO A 23 1.88 -30.95 18.73
N LEU A 24 1.33 -31.90 19.47
CA LEU A 24 1.41 -31.99 20.92
C LEU A 24 2.86 -31.80 21.41
N ALA A 25 2.94 -31.37 22.67
CA ALA A 25 4.03 -31.64 23.61
C ALA A 25 5.22 -30.68 23.59
N TRP A 26 5.07 -29.53 24.25
CA TRP A 26 6.06 -29.09 25.24
C TRP A 26 5.44 -29.25 26.63
N MET A 27 5.53 -30.48 27.15
CA MET A 27 5.33 -30.76 28.56
C MET A 27 6.49 -30.17 29.36
N ILE A 28 6.16 -29.19 30.22
CA ILE A 28 6.48 -29.12 31.65
C ILE A 28 7.84 -29.74 32.07
N VAL A 29 8.80 -28.88 32.41
CA VAL A 29 9.80 -29.10 33.46
C VAL A 29 9.96 -27.77 34.21
N ALA A 30 9.17 -27.59 35.27
CA ALA A 30 9.56 -27.73 36.67
C ALA A 30 10.28 -26.50 37.24
N ALA A 31 9.53 -25.84 38.13
CA ALA A 31 9.98 -24.78 39.01
C ALA A 31 11.16 -25.23 39.88
N LEU A 32 12.21 -24.40 39.91
CA LEU A 32 13.10 -24.29 41.06
C LEU A 32 13.21 -22.81 41.43
N ALA A 33 12.98 -22.57 42.71
CA ALA A 33 12.82 -21.28 43.35
C ALA A 33 14.03 -20.36 43.10
N PHE A 34 13.80 -19.25 42.42
CA PHE A 34 14.72 -18.11 42.45
C PHE A 34 14.31 -17.21 43.62
N THR A 35 15.09 -17.26 44.70
CA THR A 35 14.92 -16.42 45.87
C THR A 35 15.13 -14.96 45.49
N ALA A 36 14.15 -14.13 45.83
CA ALA A 36 14.15 -12.69 45.61
C ALA A 36 15.32 -12.02 46.35
N THR A 37 16.23 -11.41 45.60
CA THR A 37 17.04 -10.29 46.09
C THR A 37 16.81 -9.12 45.14
N SER A 38 15.92 -8.23 45.57
CA SER A 38 15.67 -6.92 44.96
C SER A 38 16.91 -6.04 45.10
N THR A 39 17.58 -5.75 43.99
CA THR A 39 18.46 -4.57 43.86
C THR A 39 17.86 -3.63 42.82
N PRO A 40 17.65 -2.34 43.15
CA PRO A 40 17.16 -1.37 42.19
C PRO A 40 18.25 -0.90 41.23
N ALA A 41 17.75 -0.42 40.11
CA ALA A 41 18.42 0.00 38.89
C ALA A 41 19.45 1.13 39.03
N ILE A 42 20.49 1.06 38.20
CA ILE A 42 21.02 2.23 37.47
C ILE A 42 21.11 1.80 36.01
N ALA A 43 20.24 2.36 35.19
CA ALA A 43 20.34 2.35 33.74
C ALA A 43 21.16 3.59 33.33
N ASP A 44 22.18 3.39 32.51
CA ASP A 44 22.65 4.45 31.61
C ASP A 44 22.64 3.82 30.21
N ASP A 45 21.60 4.18 29.47
CA ASP A 45 21.21 3.60 28.19
C ASP A 45 22.10 4.19 27.08
N THR A 46 23.01 3.36 26.61
CA THR A 46 23.73 3.58 25.36
C THR A 46 22.77 3.60 24.18
N ALA A 47 22.95 4.63 23.34
CA ALA A 47 22.89 4.54 21.88
C ALA A 47 21.57 4.06 21.27
N GLY A 48 20.90 4.97 20.58
CA GLY A 48 19.98 4.59 19.52
C GLY A 48 18.84 5.56 19.36
N GLN A 49 19.12 6.74 18.81
CA GLN A 49 18.06 7.52 18.18
C GLN A 49 17.74 6.85 16.84
N ALA A 50 17.07 5.71 16.94
CA ALA A 50 16.39 5.05 15.86
C ALA A 50 14.98 5.64 15.76
N VAL A 51 14.72 6.21 14.59
CA VAL A 51 13.46 6.28 13.85
C VAL A 51 12.26 6.98 14.50
N ALA A 52 11.83 8.05 13.85
CA ALA A 52 10.46 8.10 13.37
C ALA A 52 10.45 8.89 12.06
N ASN A 53 10.35 8.18 10.93
CA ASN A 53 9.60 8.73 9.81
C ASN A 53 8.19 8.94 10.36
N GLU A 54 7.88 10.19 10.70
CA GLU A 54 6.56 10.57 11.19
C GLU A 54 5.55 10.20 10.09
N PRO A 55 4.54 9.35 10.38
CA PRO A 55 3.53 9.03 9.40
C PRO A 55 2.84 10.34 9.03
N ALA A 56 2.61 10.58 7.74
CA ALA A 56 1.94 11.76 7.20
C ALA A 56 0.47 11.91 7.63
N ALA A 57 0.08 11.35 8.78
CA ALA A 57 -1.29 11.20 9.26
C ALA A 57 -1.70 12.28 10.29
N ASN A 58 -0.89 13.33 10.52
CA ASN A 58 -1.22 14.39 11.48
C ASN A 58 -1.30 15.80 10.85
N LYS A 59 -1.74 15.89 9.60
CA LYS A 59 -2.20 17.15 9.01
C LYS A 59 -3.71 17.08 8.80
N PRO A 60 -4.46 18.17 9.06
CA PRO A 60 -5.88 18.24 8.72
C PRO A 60 -6.10 17.87 7.25
N ALA A 61 -7.17 17.12 6.95
CA ALA A 61 -7.48 16.70 5.57
C ALA A 61 -7.49 17.88 4.57
N ALA A 62 -7.90 19.08 5.02
CA ALA A 62 -7.86 20.29 4.21
C ALA A 62 -6.44 20.67 3.75
N GLU A 63 -5.44 20.52 4.62
CA GLU A 63 -4.04 20.84 4.28
C GLU A 63 -3.47 19.85 3.25
N HIS A 64 -3.85 18.57 3.32
CA HIS A 64 -3.45 17.58 2.31
C HIS A 64 -4.04 17.88 0.93
N VAL A 65 -5.33 18.27 0.89
CA VAL A 65 -6.00 18.66 -0.36
C VAL A 65 -5.37 19.91 -0.95
N GLU A 66 -5.06 20.91 -0.11
CA GLU A 66 -4.37 22.12 -0.54
C GLU A 66 -2.99 21.79 -1.12
N PHE A 67 -2.19 21.00 -0.41
CA PHE A 67 -0.87 20.58 -0.87
C PHE A 67 -0.94 19.82 -2.21
N PHE A 68 -1.88 18.87 -2.34
CA PHE A 68 -2.09 18.15 -3.59
C PHE A 68 -2.42 19.11 -4.74
N THR A 69 -3.37 20.03 -4.52
CA THR A 69 -3.84 20.96 -5.56
C THR A 69 -2.74 21.95 -5.98
N GLN A 70 -1.94 22.44 -5.02
CA GLN A 70 -0.91 23.45 -5.27
C GLN A 70 0.40 22.87 -5.82
N HIS A 71 0.77 21.65 -5.41
CA HIS A 71 2.09 21.10 -5.71
C HIS A 71 2.06 19.84 -6.58
N VAL A 72 1.13 18.92 -6.33
CA VAL A 72 1.12 17.62 -6.99
C VAL A 72 0.37 17.68 -8.32
N GLU A 73 -0.84 18.21 -8.32
CA GLU A 73 -1.72 18.26 -9.48
C GLU A 73 -1.12 19.00 -10.70
N PRO A 74 -0.40 20.13 -10.54
CA PRO A 74 0.24 20.80 -11.68
C PRO A 74 1.29 19.92 -12.39
N ILE A 75 2.05 19.13 -11.62
CA ILE A 75 3.04 18.19 -12.16
C ILE A 75 2.33 17.10 -12.94
N LEU A 76 1.28 16.49 -12.35
CA LEU A 76 0.50 15.44 -13.00
C LEU A 76 -0.14 15.93 -14.31
N ARG A 77 -0.72 17.15 -14.31
CA ARG A 77 -1.28 17.77 -15.51
C ARG A 77 -0.23 17.95 -16.60
N GLN A 78 0.95 18.44 -16.25
CA GLN A 78 1.97 18.77 -17.23
C GLN A 78 2.69 17.52 -17.78
N LYS A 79 2.91 16.51 -16.94
CA LYS A 79 3.82 15.40 -17.23
C LYS A 79 3.15 14.06 -17.43
N CYS A 80 1.97 13.83 -16.84
CA CYS A 80 1.36 12.51 -16.77
C CYS A 80 0.05 12.40 -17.57
N PHE A 81 -0.82 13.41 -17.48
CA PHE A 81 -2.18 13.33 -18.01
C PHE A 81 -2.28 13.24 -19.53
N LYS A 82 -1.22 13.55 -20.27
CA LYS A 82 -1.19 13.37 -21.73
C LYS A 82 -1.37 11.90 -22.14
N CYS A 83 -0.84 10.96 -21.34
CA CYS A 83 -0.86 9.52 -21.62
C CYS A 83 -1.74 8.75 -20.63
N HIS A 84 -1.79 9.20 -19.38
CA HIS A 84 -2.52 8.56 -18.28
C HIS A 84 -3.72 9.39 -17.82
N GLY A 85 -4.27 10.22 -18.71
CA GLY A 85 -5.41 11.08 -18.45
C GLY A 85 -6.29 11.29 -19.68
N GLY A 86 -7.43 11.95 -19.46
CA GLY A 86 -8.40 12.27 -20.50
C GLY A 86 -9.44 11.19 -20.80
N GLU A 87 -10.09 11.35 -21.95
CA GLU A 87 -11.18 10.50 -22.45
C GLU A 87 -10.77 9.65 -23.67
N GLY A 88 -9.53 9.82 -24.16
CA GLY A 88 -8.96 9.09 -25.28
C GLY A 88 -8.28 7.78 -24.88
N LYS A 89 -7.32 7.32 -25.70
CA LYS A 89 -6.51 6.15 -25.37
C LYS A 89 -5.70 6.41 -24.09
N ILE A 90 -5.91 5.58 -23.08
CA ILE A 90 -5.17 5.61 -21.81
C ILE A 90 -4.06 4.55 -21.89
N GLU A 91 -2.80 5.00 -21.84
CA GLU A 91 -1.66 4.09 -21.93
C GLU A 91 -1.60 3.17 -20.69
N GLY A 92 -1.43 1.86 -20.93
CA GLY A 92 -1.39 0.84 -19.88
C GLY A 92 -2.64 0.77 -19.01
N GLY A 93 -3.78 1.35 -19.44
CA GLY A 93 -5.03 1.40 -18.68
C GLY A 93 -5.00 2.25 -17.41
N LEU A 94 -3.87 2.87 -17.07
CA LEU A 94 -3.69 3.62 -15.81
C LEU A 94 -4.27 5.04 -15.92
N LYS A 95 -5.27 5.36 -15.08
CA LYS A 95 -5.95 6.67 -15.08
C LYS A 95 -5.64 7.47 -13.80
N LEU A 96 -4.84 8.53 -13.94
CA LEU A 96 -4.36 9.37 -12.83
C LEU A 96 -5.26 10.59 -12.52
N THR A 97 -6.35 10.77 -13.26
CA THR A 97 -7.22 11.97 -13.15
C THR A 97 -8.23 11.89 -12.01
N ASN A 98 -8.42 10.73 -11.40
CA ASN A 98 -9.32 10.57 -10.26
C ASN A 98 -8.86 9.42 -9.35
N HIS A 99 -9.31 9.46 -8.10
CA HIS A 99 -8.92 8.48 -7.08
C HIS A 99 -9.28 7.05 -7.46
N ALA A 100 -10.48 6.82 -8.02
CA ALA A 100 -10.93 5.47 -8.38
C ALA A 100 -10.05 4.82 -9.45
N GLY A 101 -9.63 5.59 -10.46
CA GLY A 101 -8.72 5.12 -11.51
C GLY A 101 -7.30 4.86 -10.99
N LEU A 102 -6.82 5.70 -10.07
CA LEU A 102 -5.52 5.49 -9.43
C LEU A 102 -5.50 4.18 -8.63
N MET A 103 -6.54 3.95 -7.82
CA MET A 103 -6.67 2.74 -6.99
C MET A 103 -6.96 1.48 -7.81
N ALA A 104 -7.63 1.60 -8.96
CA ALA A 104 -7.83 0.47 -9.86
C ALA A 104 -6.52 -0.04 -10.48
N GLY A 105 -5.49 0.82 -10.57
CA GLY A 105 -4.23 0.50 -11.21
C GLY A 105 -4.33 0.45 -12.74
N GLY A 106 -3.35 -0.20 -13.37
CA GLY A 106 -3.29 -0.41 -14.81
C GLY A 106 -3.06 -1.87 -15.17
N GLU A 107 -2.74 -2.12 -16.43
CA GLU A 107 -2.40 -3.45 -16.95
C GLU A 107 -1.19 -4.08 -16.25
N SER A 108 -0.31 -3.24 -15.68
CA SER A 108 0.85 -3.67 -14.89
C SER A 108 0.53 -3.96 -13.42
N GLY A 109 -0.71 -3.76 -12.98
CA GLY A 109 -1.16 -3.96 -11.59
C GLY A 109 -1.40 -2.65 -10.83
N GLU A 110 -1.32 -2.76 -9.50
CA GLU A 110 -1.55 -1.65 -8.58
C GLU A 110 -0.51 -0.54 -8.77
N ALA A 111 -0.97 0.69 -8.96
CA ALA A 111 -0.08 1.82 -9.22
C ALA A 111 0.52 2.41 -7.94
N VAL A 112 -0.24 2.40 -6.85
CA VAL A 112 0.12 3.02 -5.56
C VAL A 112 -0.27 2.08 -4.42
N SER A 113 0.72 1.68 -3.63
CA SER A 113 0.51 1.00 -2.35
C SER A 113 0.28 2.03 -1.25
N LEU A 114 -0.86 1.94 -0.57
CA LEU A 114 -1.22 2.84 0.53
C LEU A 114 -0.45 2.53 1.81
N ASP A 115 -0.05 1.27 1.99
CA ASP A 115 0.67 0.82 3.18
C ASP A 115 2.19 1.05 3.05
N SER A 116 2.72 0.87 1.84
CA SER A 116 4.15 0.98 1.55
C SER A 116 4.39 1.80 0.27
N PRO A 117 4.41 3.14 0.35
CA PRO A 117 4.53 4.00 -0.83
C PRO A 117 5.77 3.71 -1.68
N ASP A 118 6.89 3.32 -1.05
CA ASP A 118 8.15 2.99 -1.74
C ASP A 118 8.04 1.71 -2.60
N GLU A 119 7.04 0.87 -2.38
CA GLU A 119 6.76 -0.32 -3.20
C GLU A 119 5.76 -0.02 -4.34
N SER A 120 5.36 1.24 -4.50
CA SER A 120 4.42 1.64 -5.56
C SER A 120 5.08 1.63 -6.92
N LEU A 121 4.45 0.97 -7.90
CA LEU A 121 4.91 0.98 -9.29
C LEU A 121 5.03 2.39 -9.87
N LEU A 122 4.16 3.32 -9.45
CA LEU A 122 4.22 4.71 -9.87
C LEU A 122 5.52 5.39 -9.40
N ILE A 123 5.99 5.08 -8.19
CA ILE A 123 7.23 5.63 -7.62
C ILE A 123 8.45 5.06 -8.34
N ASP A 124 8.47 3.76 -8.60
CA ASP A 124 9.54 3.14 -9.40
C ASP A 124 9.60 3.72 -10.81
N ALA A 125 8.45 3.96 -11.44
CA ALA A 125 8.36 4.48 -12.80
C ALA A 125 8.88 5.93 -12.92
N ILE A 126 8.57 6.80 -11.94
CA ILE A 126 9.12 8.17 -11.94
C ILE A 126 10.59 8.22 -11.55
N ASN A 127 11.07 7.21 -10.82
CA ASN A 127 12.48 7.05 -10.49
C ASN A 127 13.29 6.36 -11.58
N TYR A 128 12.64 5.83 -12.63
CA TYR A 128 13.25 5.07 -13.71
C TYR A 128 13.90 3.77 -13.22
N GLN A 129 13.26 3.11 -12.26
CA GLN A 129 13.70 1.82 -11.70
C GLN A 129 12.97 0.63 -12.33
N SER A 130 11.80 0.88 -12.94
CA SER A 130 11.03 -0.11 -13.69
C SER A 130 10.73 0.40 -15.11
N PHE A 131 9.67 1.20 -15.26
CA PHE A 131 9.34 1.93 -16.47
C PHE A 131 9.98 3.32 -16.45
N GLU A 132 10.15 3.96 -17.61
CA GLU A 132 10.72 5.31 -17.71
C GLU A 132 9.60 6.34 -17.98
N MET A 133 8.97 6.84 -16.91
CA MET A 133 7.86 7.79 -16.99
C MET A 133 8.19 9.10 -16.25
N PRO A 134 7.95 10.29 -16.84
CA PRO A 134 7.38 10.49 -18.16
C PRO A 134 8.43 10.30 -19.27
N PRO A 135 8.04 9.85 -20.48
CA PRO A 135 8.99 9.53 -21.56
C PRO A 135 9.77 10.73 -22.10
N THR A 136 9.42 11.95 -21.66
CA THR A 136 10.08 13.20 -22.07
C THR A 136 11.24 13.60 -21.16
N GLY A 137 11.53 12.81 -20.13
CA GLY A 137 12.63 13.03 -19.20
C GLY A 137 12.17 12.99 -17.74
N LYS A 138 13.08 12.58 -16.86
CA LYS A 138 12.83 12.42 -15.42
C LYS A 138 12.36 13.73 -14.78
N LEU A 139 11.50 13.62 -13.76
CA LEU A 139 10.93 14.75 -13.01
C LEU A 139 11.98 15.56 -12.25
#